data_AF-A0A7G6RKA1-F1
#
_entry.id   AF-A0A7G6RKA1-F1
#
_cell.length_a   1.000
_cell.length_b   1.000
_cell.length_c   1.000
_cell.angle_alpha   90.00
_cell.angle_beta   90.00
_cell.angle_gamma   90.00
#
_symmetry.space_group_name_H-M   'P 1'
#
loop_
_entity.id
_entity.type
_entity.pdbx_description
1 polymer ?
#
loop_
_entity_poly.entity_id
_entity_poly.type
_entity_poly.pdbx_seq_one_letter_code
_entity_poly.pdbx_strand_id
1 'polypeptide(L)'
;MPDGSKRLFATAGIASEARSKYRFLPSAALPPDLPDGPVPIADMANAFGVTHRTLHFYEEKGLISANRIGLMRVYGQDDVMRMAVITVCRDTGMPIAVIQELMDELRNADSQETAEAMFREALQVRKRELTAEMSTLHRQLQQVGDLLDYDGSVEEPPLNDNQDSASLTAEERRCLELMAEGYSTQRIARALDLKHDETRDLEAGIILKFRANNRFQAIAKAVLLGIVQA
;
A
#
# COMPACT_ATOMS: atom_id res chain seq x y z
N MET A 1 -39.77 -38.91 25.28
CA MET A 1 -39.21 -39.77 24.22
C MET A 1 -39.90 -39.41 22.92
N PRO A 2 -39.13 -39.14 21.85
CA PRO A 2 -39.59 -38.54 20.59
C PRO A 2 -40.00 -39.60 19.55
N ASP A 3 -40.88 -39.24 18.62
CA ASP A 3 -41.18 -40.04 17.43
C ASP A 3 -41.07 -39.20 16.16
N GLY A 4 -39.88 -39.24 15.54
CA GLY A 4 -39.74 -40.01 14.30
C GLY A 4 -40.50 -39.59 13.05
N SER A 5 -40.72 -38.29 12.76
CA SER A 5 -41.13 -37.90 11.40
C SER A 5 -39.92 -37.69 10.48
N LYS A 6 -39.44 -38.81 9.93
CA LYS A 6 -38.51 -38.89 8.79
C LYS A 6 -39.07 -38.10 7.61
N ARG A 7 -38.47 -36.96 7.27
CA ARG A 7 -38.63 -36.36 5.94
C ARG A 7 -37.74 -37.10 4.96
N LEU A 8 -38.38 -37.94 4.16
CA LEU A 8 -37.83 -38.62 3.00
C LEU A 8 -37.40 -37.54 1.99
N PHE A 9 -36.09 -37.43 1.74
CA PHE A 9 -35.57 -36.64 0.64
C PHE A 9 -35.84 -37.40 -0.67
N ALA A 10 -36.90 -37.00 -1.37
CA ALA A 10 -37.04 -37.32 -2.78
C ALA A 10 -36.01 -36.50 -3.55
N THR A 11 -34.95 -37.17 -3.97
CA THR A 11 -33.99 -36.71 -4.97
C THR A 11 -34.68 -36.58 -6.32
N ALA A 12 -35.28 -35.42 -6.56
CA ALA A 12 -35.67 -35.01 -7.90
C ALA A 12 -34.47 -34.30 -8.54
N GLY A 13 -33.79 -35.03 -9.41
CA GLY A 13 -32.66 -34.53 -10.19
C GLY A 13 -33.07 -33.34 -11.06
N ILE A 14 -32.51 -32.19 -10.74
CA ILE A 14 -32.05 -31.25 -11.76
C ILE A 14 -30.53 -31.41 -11.73
N ALA A 15 -30.07 -32.46 -12.41
CA ALA A 15 -28.65 -32.61 -12.70
C ALA A 15 -28.26 -31.44 -13.61
N SER A 16 -27.54 -30.46 -13.05
CA SER A 16 -26.67 -29.61 -13.84
C SER A 16 -25.60 -30.54 -14.42
N GLU A 17 -25.75 -30.93 -15.69
CA GLU A 17 -24.82 -31.81 -16.43
C GLU A 17 -23.38 -31.27 -16.56
N ALA A 18 -23.09 -30.10 -15.99
CA ALA A 18 -21.72 -29.69 -15.76
C ALA A 18 -21.22 -30.32 -14.45
N ARG A 19 -20.41 -31.40 -14.54
CA ARG A 19 -19.48 -31.78 -13.46
C ARG A 19 -18.90 -30.49 -12.88
N SER A 20 -19.01 -30.28 -11.56
CA SER A 20 -18.45 -29.09 -10.91
C SER A 20 -17.02 -28.91 -11.42
N LYS A 21 -16.76 -27.84 -12.17
CA LYS A 21 -15.44 -27.59 -12.79
C LYS A 21 -14.32 -27.55 -11.74
N TYR A 22 -14.70 -27.38 -10.48
CA TYR A 22 -13.85 -27.24 -9.33
C TYR A 22 -14.08 -28.43 -8.42
N ARG A 23 -13.12 -29.35 -8.39
CA ARG A 23 -13.20 -30.52 -7.50
C ARG A 23 -12.85 -30.15 -6.05
N PHE A 24 -11.99 -29.17 -5.87
CA PHE A 24 -11.53 -28.68 -4.58
C PHE A 24 -11.56 -27.15 -4.57
N LEU A 25 -12.09 -26.57 -3.50
CA LEU A 25 -12.10 -25.14 -3.26
C LEU A 25 -11.61 -24.89 -1.84
N PRO A 26 -10.85 -23.81 -1.60
CA PRO A 26 -10.41 -23.46 -0.26
C PRO A 26 -11.62 -23.19 0.64
N SER A 27 -11.46 -23.51 1.93
CA SER A 27 -12.50 -23.24 2.92
C SER A 27 -12.69 -21.73 3.09
N ALA A 28 -13.89 -21.25 2.75
CA ALA A 28 -14.32 -19.87 2.94
C ALA A 28 -15.65 -19.86 3.70
N ALA A 29 -15.82 -18.90 4.60
CA ALA A 29 -17.04 -18.79 5.39
C ALA A 29 -18.25 -18.51 4.48
N LEU A 30 -19.29 -19.35 4.60
CA LEU A 30 -20.54 -19.14 3.90
C LEU A 30 -21.46 -18.23 4.73
N PRO A 31 -22.24 -17.35 4.08
CA PRO A 31 -23.32 -16.62 4.75
C PRO A 31 -24.33 -17.58 5.39
N PRO A 32 -24.81 -17.32 6.62
CA PRO A 32 -25.70 -18.22 7.33
C PRO A 32 -27.12 -18.29 6.75
N ASP A 33 -27.54 -17.26 6.01
CA ASP A 33 -28.94 -17.08 5.59
C ASP A 33 -29.23 -17.60 4.17
N LEU A 34 -28.41 -18.51 3.65
CA LEU A 34 -28.59 -19.08 2.31
C LEU A 34 -29.58 -20.25 2.32
N PRO A 35 -30.47 -20.36 1.33
CA PRO A 35 -31.39 -21.48 1.23
C PRO A 35 -30.63 -22.79 0.93
N ASP A 36 -31.17 -23.92 1.42
CA ASP A 36 -30.57 -25.25 1.21
C ASP A 36 -30.58 -25.70 -0.27
N GLY A 37 -31.38 -25.07 -1.12
CA GLY A 37 -31.56 -25.38 -2.54
C GLY A 37 -30.89 -24.39 -3.50
N PRO A 38 -31.30 -24.39 -4.79
CA PRO A 38 -30.83 -23.39 -5.75
C PRO A 38 -31.11 -21.97 -5.25
N VAL A 39 -30.07 -21.13 -5.23
CA VAL A 39 -30.12 -19.79 -4.63
C VAL A 39 -30.56 -18.77 -5.68
N PRO A 40 -31.71 -18.08 -5.49
CA PRO A 40 -32.10 -16.91 -6.26
C PRO A 40 -31.00 -15.86 -6.44
N ILE A 41 -31.02 -15.15 -7.57
CA ILE A 41 -30.12 -14.01 -7.78
C ILE A 41 -30.21 -12.93 -6.71
N ALA A 42 -31.42 -12.65 -6.21
CA ALA A 42 -31.62 -11.68 -5.14
C ALA A 42 -30.98 -12.14 -3.82
N ASP A 43 -31.19 -13.39 -3.44
CA ASP A 43 -30.65 -13.95 -2.20
C ASP A 43 -29.13 -14.08 -2.27
N MET A 44 -28.59 -14.50 -3.43
CA MET A 44 -27.15 -14.55 -3.69
C MET A 44 -26.52 -13.16 -3.55
N ALA A 45 -27.16 -12.14 -4.13
CA ALA A 45 -26.68 -10.77 -4.07
C ALA A 45 -26.66 -10.24 -2.63
N ASN A 46 -27.76 -10.45 -1.90
CA ASN A 46 -27.90 -10.02 -0.51
C ASN A 46 -26.89 -10.74 0.41
N ALA A 47 -26.77 -12.06 0.28
CA ALA A 47 -25.91 -12.88 1.12
C ALA A 47 -24.42 -12.52 0.99
N PHE A 48 -23.96 -12.17 -0.21
CA PHE A 48 -22.56 -11.80 -0.48
C PHE A 48 -22.31 -10.29 -0.52
N GLY A 49 -23.34 -9.47 -0.23
CA GLY A 49 -23.24 -8.01 -0.21
C GLY A 49 -22.88 -7.40 -1.57
N VAL A 50 -23.36 -7.99 -2.67
CA VAL A 50 -23.08 -7.54 -4.04
C VAL A 50 -24.35 -7.12 -4.77
N THR A 51 -24.20 -6.40 -5.87
CA THR A 51 -25.34 -6.05 -6.72
C THR A 51 -25.64 -7.16 -7.74
N HIS A 52 -26.86 -7.20 -8.29
CA HIS A 52 -27.17 -8.08 -9.42
C HIS A 52 -26.25 -7.84 -10.62
N ARG A 53 -25.85 -6.57 -10.84
CA ARG A 53 -24.89 -6.20 -11.89
C ARG A 53 -23.53 -6.88 -11.66
N THR A 54 -23.07 -6.96 -10.42
CA THR A 54 -21.83 -7.64 -10.05
C THR A 54 -21.93 -9.14 -10.31
N LEU A 55 -23.06 -9.77 -9.99
CA LEU A 55 -23.28 -11.20 -10.30
C LEU A 55 -23.27 -11.47 -11.81
N HIS A 56 -23.93 -10.62 -12.61
CA HIS A 56 -23.85 -10.72 -14.07
C HIS A 56 -22.43 -10.54 -14.59
N PHE A 57 -21.69 -9.58 -14.02
CA PHE A 57 -20.29 -9.39 -14.37
C PHE A 57 -19.44 -10.64 -14.05
N TYR A 58 -19.66 -11.30 -12.91
CA TYR A 58 -18.99 -12.55 -12.57
C TYR A 58 -19.40 -13.71 -13.48
N GLU A 59 -20.66 -13.77 -13.93
CA GLU A 59 -21.11 -14.71 -14.97
C GLU A 59 -20.37 -14.46 -16.30
N GLU A 60 -20.30 -13.21 -16.75
CA GLU A 60 -19.58 -12.82 -17.98
C GLU A 60 -18.09 -13.15 -17.92
N LYS A 61 -17.48 -13.04 -16.72
CA LYS A 61 -16.09 -13.42 -16.45
C LYS A 61 -15.89 -14.93 -16.24
N GLY A 62 -16.96 -15.72 -16.31
CA GLY A 62 -16.90 -17.18 -16.17
C GLY A 62 -16.57 -17.67 -14.76
N LEU A 63 -16.66 -16.79 -13.76
CA LEU A 63 -16.34 -17.10 -12.37
C LEU A 63 -17.46 -17.88 -11.68
N ILE A 64 -18.71 -17.61 -12.08
CA ILE A 64 -19.91 -18.30 -11.63
C ILE A 64 -20.79 -18.59 -12.84
N SER A 65 -21.78 -19.48 -12.69
CA SER A 65 -22.72 -19.77 -13.78
C SER A 65 -24.14 -19.90 -13.25
N ALA A 66 -25.04 -19.01 -13.69
CA ALA A 66 -26.45 -19.10 -13.32
C ALA A 66 -27.17 -20.17 -14.15
N ASN A 67 -27.99 -20.97 -13.46
CA ASN A 67 -29.04 -21.76 -14.06
C ASN A 67 -30.35 -20.96 -14.11
N ARG A 68 -31.35 -21.48 -14.82
CA ARG A 68 -32.68 -20.87 -14.88
C ARG A 68 -33.75 -21.83 -14.40
N ILE A 69 -34.59 -21.36 -13.48
CA ILE A 69 -35.86 -21.99 -13.13
C ILE A 69 -36.97 -21.06 -13.62
N GLY A 70 -37.59 -21.44 -14.75
CA GLY A 70 -38.49 -20.56 -15.49
C GLY A 70 -37.76 -19.29 -15.97
N LEU A 71 -38.24 -18.13 -15.54
CA LEU A 71 -37.64 -16.82 -15.87
C LEU A 71 -36.54 -16.39 -14.88
N MET A 72 -36.40 -17.10 -13.76
CA MET A 72 -35.56 -16.71 -12.65
C MET A 72 -34.16 -17.31 -12.73
N ARG A 73 -33.13 -16.49 -12.53
CA ARG A 73 -31.75 -16.95 -12.38
C ARG A 73 -31.54 -17.53 -10.97
N VAL A 74 -30.95 -18.71 -10.92
CA VAL A 74 -30.61 -19.41 -9.69
C VAL A 74 -29.20 -19.98 -9.76
N TYR A 75 -28.52 -20.08 -8.63
CA TYR A 75 -27.17 -20.58 -8.51
C TYR A 75 -27.13 -21.88 -7.73
N GLY A 76 -26.24 -22.80 -8.12
CA GLY A 76 -26.04 -24.05 -7.39
C GLY A 76 -25.16 -23.85 -6.16
N GLN A 77 -25.08 -24.87 -5.31
CA GLN A 77 -24.19 -24.87 -4.15
C GLN A 77 -22.71 -24.70 -4.55
N ASP A 78 -22.32 -25.23 -5.70
CA ASP A 78 -20.96 -25.03 -6.23
C ASP A 78 -20.65 -23.54 -6.50
N ASP A 79 -21.61 -22.79 -7.03
CA ASP A 79 -21.44 -21.36 -7.30
C ASP A 79 -21.44 -20.54 -6.01
N VAL A 80 -22.22 -20.97 -5.01
CA VAL A 80 -22.18 -20.39 -3.65
C VAL A 80 -20.79 -20.54 -3.03
N MET A 81 -20.19 -21.74 -3.12
CA MET A 81 -18.82 -21.96 -2.64
C MET A 81 -17.80 -21.10 -3.39
N ARG A 82 -17.92 -20.99 -4.73
CA ARG A 82 -17.07 -20.08 -5.53
C ARG A 82 -17.23 -18.63 -5.11
N MET A 83 -18.47 -18.17 -4.90
CA MET A 83 -18.77 -16.82 -4.47
C MET A 83 -18.14 -16.48 -3.13
N ALA A 84 -18.05 -17.43 -2.20
CA ALA A 84 -17.37 -17.23 -0.94
C ALA A 84 -15.87 -16.96 -1.11
N VAL A 85 -15.19 -17.75 -1.94
CA VAL A 85 -13.76 -17.54 -2.25
C VAL A 85 -13.55 -16.20 -2.97
N ILE A 86 -14.35 -15.92 -3.99
CA ILE A 86 -14.29 -14.65 -4.76
C ILE A 86 -14.50 -13.45 -3.84
N THR A 87 -15.43 -13.55 -2.89
CA THR A 87 -15.73 -12.48 -1.94
C THR A 87 -14.53 -12.19 -1.04
N VAL A 88 -13.86 -13.21 -0.50
CA VAL A 88 -12.65 -13.01 0.31
C VAL A 88 -11.52 -12.35 -0.51
N CYS A 89 -11.30 -12.78 -1.75
CA CYS A 89 -10.29 -12.16 -2.61
C CYS A 89 -10.63 -10.70 -2.91
N ARG A 90 -11.89 -10.41 -3.23
CA ARG A 90 -12.36 -9.04 -3.49
C ARG A 90 -12.18 -8.14 -2.26
N ASP A 91 -12.58 -8.62 -1.08
CA ASP A 91 -12.55 -7.84 0.16
C ASP A 91 -11.11 -7.58 0.64
N THR A 92 -10.14 -8.38 0.19
CA THR A 92 -8.69 -8.11 0.36
C THR A 92 -8.10 -7.22 -0.73
N GLY A 93 -8.95 -6.66 -1.60
CA GLY A 93 -8.56 -5.74 -2.66
C GLY A 93 -7.84 -6.39 -3.83
N MET A 94 -7.97 -7.71 -4.03
CA MET A 94 -7.41 -8.36 -5.21
C MET A 94 -8.14 -7.92 -6.49
N PRO A 95 -7.43 -7.55 -7.56
CA PRO A 95 -8.04 -7.24 -8.85
C PRO A 95 -8.78 -8.46 -9.42
N ILE A 96 -9.86 -8.21 -10.16
CA ILE A 96 -10.66 -9.30 -10.75
C ILE A 96 -9.84 -10.23 -11.65
N ALA A 97 -8.83 -9.72 -12.36
CA ALA A 97 -7.95 -10.54 -13.19
C ALA A 97 -7.18 -11.58 -12.37
N VAL A 98 -6.64 -11.17 -11.21
CA VAL A 98 -5.94 -12.07 -10.28
C VAL A 98 -6.91 -13.10 -9.71
N ILE A 99 -8.16 -12.71 -9.43
CA ILE A 99 -9.20 -13.65 -8.99
C ILE A 99 -9.48 -14.68 -10.08
N GLN A 100 -9.57 -14.27 -11.35
CA GLN A 100 -9.77 -15.20 -12.47
C GLN A 100 -8.62 -16.19 -12.59
N GLU A 101 -7.37 -15.72 -12.53
CA GLU A 101 -6.18 -16.57 -12.58
C GLU A 101 -6.18 -17.60 -11.44
N LEU A 102 -6.38 -17.15 -10.19
CA LEU A 102 -6.46 -18.03 -9.03
C LEU A 102 -7.59 -19.06 -9.18
N MET A 103 -8.76 -18.64 -9.65
CA MET A 103 -9.86 -19.57 -9.90
C MET A 103 -9.55 -20.52 -11.07
N ASP A 104 -8.80 -20.13 -12.08
CA ASP A 104 -8.40 -21.07 -13.13
C ASP A 104 -7.35 -22.08 -12.65
N GLU A 105 -6.42 -21.67 -11.79
CA GLU A 105 -5.46 -22.58 -11.17
C GLU A 105 -6.15 -23.57 -10.22
N LEU A 106 -7.07 -23.10 -9.37
CA LEU A 106 -7.84 -23.95 -8.43
C LEU A 106 -8.64 -25.04 -9.14
N ARG A 107 -9.00 -24.84 -10.41
CA ARG A 107 -9.64 -25.87 -11.24
C ARG A 107 -8.80 -27.13 -11.37
N ASN A 108 -7.47 -26.97 -11.37
CA ASN A 108 -6.50 -28.03 -11.54
C ASN A 108 -5.94 -28.53 -10.20
N ALA A 109 -6.48 -28.08 -9.06
CA ALA A 109 -6.06 -28.59 -7.77
C ALA A 109 -6.38 -30.10 -7.66
N ASP A 110 -5.38 -30.88 -7.27
CA ASP A 110 -5.51 -32.34 -7.15
C ASP A 110 -6.03 -32.80 -5.78
N SER A 111 -6.01 -31.91 -4.79
CA SER A 111 -6.47 -32.17 -3.43
C SER A 111 -6.96 -30.90 -2.73
N GLN A 112 -7.70 -31.09 -1.63
CA GLN A 112 -8.12 -29.98 -0.76
C GLN A 112 -6.92 -29.23 -0.16
N GLU A 113 -5.88 -29.95 0.24
CA GLU A 113 -4.65 -29.37 0.78
C GLU A 113 -3.95 -28.48 -0.25
N THR A 114 -3.90 -28.94 -1.52
CA THR A 114 -3.36 -28.16 -2.64
C THR A 114 -4.16 -26.87 -2.84
N ALA A 115 -5.50 -26.95 -2.87
CA ALA A 115 -6.35 -25.77 -3.03
C ALA A 115 -6.15 -24.75 -1.89
N GLU A 116 -6.04 -25.21 -0.65
CA GLU A 116 -5.74 -24.36 0.51
C GLU A 116 -4.35 -23.75 0.46
N ALA A 117 -3.34 -24.50 0.00
CA ALA A 117 -1.98 -24.01 -0.15
C ALA A 117 -1.91 -22.89 -1.21
N MET A 118 -2.53 -23.09 -2.38
CA MET A 118 -2.61 -22.08 -3.45
C MET A 118 -3.31 -20.81 -2.98
N PHE A 119 -4.43 -20.95 -2.28
CA PHE A 119 -5.15 -19.81 -1.72
C PHE A 119 -4.33 -19.05 -0.69
N ARG A 120 -3.63 -19.78 0.20
CA ARG A 120 -2.73 -19.19 1.20
C ARG A 120 -1.57 -18.45 0.54
N GLU A 121 -1.01 -18.99 -0.53
CA GLU A 121 0.05 -18.34 -1.29
C GLU A 121 -0.44 -17.03 -1.93
N ALA A 122 -1.60 -17.05 -2.59
CA ALA A 122 -2.21 -15.85 -3.15
C ALA A 122 -2.43 -14.75 -2.09
N LEU A 123 -2.94 -15.11 -0.90
CA LEU A 123 -3.08 -14.18 0.22
C LEU A 123 -1.75 -13.65 0.75
N GLN A 124 -0.70 -14.47 0.78
CA GLN A 124 0.64 -14.04 1.18
C GLN A 124 1.24 -13.05 0.17
N VAL A 125 1.05 -13.29 -1.13
CA VAL A 125 1.46 -12.35 -2.18
C VAL A 125 0.72 -11.03 -1.99
N ARG A 126 -0.61 -11.03 -1.87
CA ARG A 126 -1.39 -9.81 -1.66
C ARG A 126 -0.99 -9.05 -0.39
N LYS A 127 -0.69 -9.76 0.70
CA LYS A 127 -0.16 -9.15 1.93
C LYS A 127 1.15 -8.41 1.69
N ARG A 128 2.08 -8.99 0.92
CA ARG A 128 3.36 -8.35 0.59
C ARG A 128 3.16 -7.10 -0.25
N GLU A 129 2.28 -7.15 -1.26
CA GLU A 129 1.91 -6.00 -2.08
C GLU A 129 1.36 -4.86 -1.22
N LEU A 130 0.36 -5.13 -0.37
CA LEU A 130 -0.23 -4.13 0.53
C LEU A 130 0.82 -3.52 1.49
N THR A 131 1.79 -4.32 1.94
CA THR A 131 2.88 -3.82 2.80
C THR A 131 3.81 -2.87 2.03
N ALA A 132 4.08 -3.16 0.75
CA ALA A 132 4.85 -2.29 -0.12
C ALA A 132 4.07 -1.00 -0.46
N GLU A 133 2.77 -1.10 -0.75
CA GLU A 133 1.87 0.04 -0.97
C GLU A 133 1.85 0.95 0.27
N MET A 134 1.71 0.39 1.48
CA MET A 134 1.76 1.15 2.74
C MET A 134 3.07 1.93 2.90
N SER A 135 4.21 1.31 2.56
CA SER A 135 5.52 1.98 2.62
C SER A 135 5.62 3.15 1.65
N THR A 136 5.11 2.98 0.42
CA THR A 136 5.03 4.05 -0.58
C THR A 136 4.10 5.17 -0.12
N LEU A 137 2.91 4.83 0.41
CA LEU A 137 1.94 5.81 0.91
C LEU A 137 2.51 6.62 2.09
N HIS A 138 3.22 5.99 3.03
CA HIS A 138 3.90 6.72 4.11
C HIS A 138 4.94 7.71 3.58
N ARG A 139 5.74 7.30 2.58
CA ARG A 139 6.71 8.21 1.94
C ARG A 139 6.01 9.39 1.27
N GLN A 140 4.91 9.14 0.57
CA GLN A 140 4.13 10.19 -0.09
C GLN A 140 3.50 11.15 0.94
N LEU A 141 2.95 10.63 2.04
CA LEU A 141 2.43 11.45 3.13
C LEU A 141 3.50 12.33 3.77
N GLN A 142 4.72 11.80 3.99
CA GLN A 142 5.83 12.60 4.49
C GLN A 142 6.17 13.74 3.52
N GLN A 143 6.27 13.45 2.22
CA GLN A 143 6.53 14.47 1.20
C GLN A 143 5.45 15.55 1.14
N VAL A 144 4.18 15.16 1.29
CA VAL A 144 3.07 16.13 1.36
C VAL A 144 3.18 16.97 2.63
N GLY A 145 3.50 16.35 3.78
CA GLY A 145 3.74 17.07 5.03
C GLY A 145 4.85 18.10 4.91
N ASP A 146 6.02 17.70 4.38
CA ASP A 146 7.17 18.59 4.18
C ASP A 146 6.82 19.80 3.28
N LEU A 147 5.96 19.61 2.27
CA LEU A 147 5.49 20.68 1.38
C LEU A 147 4.46 21.59 2.04
N LEU A 148 3.60 21.08 2.93
CA LEU A 148 2.62 21.88 3.66
C LEU A 148 3.26 22.69 4.79
N ASP A 149 4.26 22.12 5.49
CA ASP A 149 5.01 22.80 6.54
C ASP A 149 5.87 23.96 6.00
N TYR A 150 6.11 23.98 4.68
CA TYR A 150 6.77 25.08 3.98
C TYR A 150 5.95 26.39 4.03
N ASP A 151 4.61 26.33 4.14
CA ASP A 151 3.73 27.50 4.24
C ASP A 151 3.56 28.01 5.69
N GLY A 152 4.02 27.26 6.71
CA GLY A 152 3.77 27.53 8.13
C GLY A 152 4.90 28.18 8.93
N SER A 153 6.08 28.39 8.33
CA SER A 153 7.23 29.01 8.99
C SER A 153 7.84 30.16 8.18
N VAL A 154 6.97 30.89 7.50
CA VAL A 154 7.27 32.24 7.03
C VAL A 154 6.53 33.21 7.96
N GLU A 155 7.07 33.43 9.17
CA GLU A 155 7.21 34.82 9.59
C GLU A 155 8.03 35.44 8.47
N GLU A 156 7.37 36.12 7.52
CA GLU A 156 8.06 36.87 6.48
C GLU A 156 9.00 37.81 7.25
N PRO A 157 10.33 37.59 7.22
CA PRO A 157 11.21 38.68 7.53
C PRO A 157 10.86 39.72 6.46
N PRO A 158 10.71 40.99 6.83
CA PRO A 158 10.22 41.99 5.89
C PRO A 158 11.04 41.88 4.61
N LEU A 159 10.34 41.82 3.48
CA LEU A 159 10.83 42.18 2.16
C LEU A 159 11.40 43.61 2.26
N ASN A 160 12.61 43.70 2.79
CA ASN A 160 13.45 44.86 2.74
C ASN A 160 14.75 44.41 2.11
N ASP A 161 14.68 44.36 0.78
CA ASP A 161 15.62 44.60 -0.31
C ASP A 161 16.96 45.33 -0.01
N ASN A 162 17.51 45.31 1.22
CA ASN A 162 18.75 46.01 1.62
C ASN A 162 19.46 45.46 2.87
N GLN A 163 19.39 44.15 3.19
CA GLN A 163 20.35 43.55 4.13
C GLN A 163 21.06 42.36 3.50
N ASP A 164 22.36 42.54 3.23
CA ASP A 164 23.30 41.56 2.72
C ASP A 164 23.21 40.24 3.52
N SER A 165 22.62 39.20 2.93
CA SER A 165 22.79 37.81 3.37
C SER A 165 24.24 37.30 3.21
N ALA A 166 25.18 38.22 2.97
CA ALA A 166 26.60 38.02 2.70
C ALA A 166 27.52 38.85 3.63
N SER A 167 27.03 39.40 4.76
CA SER A 167 27.94 39.95 5.77
C SER A 167 28.52 38.83 6.64
N LEU A 168 29.30 37.94 6.03
CA LEU A 168 30.28 37.19 6.80
C LEU A 168 31.22 38.20 7.45
N THR A 169 31.48 38.07 8.74
CA THR A 169 32.57 38.82 9.37
C THR A 169 33.89 38.45 8.69
N ALA A 170 34.90 39.29 8.83
CA ALA A 170 36.24 38.97 8.29
C ALA A 170 36.75 37.62 8.85
N GLU A 171 36.45 37.34 10.12
CA GLU A 171 36.81 36.08 10.79
C GLU A 171 36.03 34.89 10.25
N GLU A 172 34.72 35.03 10.00
CA GLU A 172 33.89 33.97 9.41
C GLU A 172 34.29 33.67 7.97
N ARG A 173 34.58 34.70 7.16
CA ARG A 173 35.09 34.53 5.81
C ARG A 173 36.42 33.78 5.82
N ARG A 174 37.34 34.17 6.72
CA ARG A 174 38.64 33.53 6.84
C ARG A 174 38.55 32.09 7.32
N CYS A 175 37.66 31.81 8.27
CA CYS A 175 37.37 30.44 8.70
C CYS A 175 36.81 29.60 7.55
N LEU A 176 35.88 30.15 6.77
CA LEU A 176 35.27 29.47 5.62
C LEU A 176 36.28 29.17 4.50
N GLU A 177 37.23 30.08 4.24
CA GLU A 177 38.36 29.83 3.33
C GLU A 177 39.21 28.65 3.81
N LEU A 178 39.63 28.66 5.08
CA LEU A 178 40.44 27.57 5.65
C LEU A 178 39.66 26.23 5.68
N MET A 179 38.34 26.29 5.88
CA MET A 179 37.47 25.12 5.77
C MET A 179 37.47 24.56 4.34
N ALA A 180 37.42 25.42 3.32
CA ALA A 180 37.48 25.02 1.91
C ALA A 180 38.85 24.44 1.53
N GLU A 181 39.94 24.98 2.07
CA GLU A 181 41.32 24.46 1.93
C GLU A 181 41.56 23.13 2.68
N GLY A 182 40.55 22.58 3.36
CA GLY A 182 40.62 21.27 4.02
C GLY A 182 41.27 21.29 5.41
N TYR A 183 41.36 22.44 6.07
CA TYR A 183 41.91 22.53 7.42
C TYR A 183 40.93 21.95 8.45
N SER A 184 41.45 21.18 9.40
CA SER A 184 40.66 20.70 10.56
C SER A 184 40.38 21.84 11.53
N THR A 185 39.30 21.75 12.32
CA THR A 185 38.90 22.76 13.32
C THR A 185 40.06 23.13 14.27
N GLN A 186 40.92 22.19 14.64
CA GLN A 186 42.11 22.47 15.46
C GLN A 186 43.17 23.29 14.73
N ARG A 187 43.35 23.05 13.42
CA ARG A 187 44.29 23.82 12.59
C ARG A 187 43.74 25.22 12.29
N ILE A 188 42.42 25.35 12.11
CA ILE A 188 41.75 26.64 11.95
C ILE A 188 41.88 27.48 13.22
N ALA A 189 41.66 26.87 14.39
CA ALA A 189 41.85 27.54 15.68
C ALA A 189 43.25 28.14 15.83
N ARG A 190 44.29 27.37 15.47
CA ARG A 190 45.68 27.84 15.46
C ARG A 190 45.95 28.93 14.42
N ALA A 191 45.29 28.87 13.26
CA ALA A 191 45.48 29.84 12.17
C ALA A 191 44.77 31.18 12.43
N LEU A 192 43.70 31.16 13.24
CA LEU A 192 42.93 32.35 13.62
C LEU A 192 43.30 32.89 15.03
N ASP A 193 44.25 32.25 15.72
CA ASP A 193 44.62 32.54 17.11
C ASP A 193 43.43 32.49 18.09
N LEU A 194 42.50 31.56 17.85
CA LEU A 194 41.29 31.33 18.63
C LEU A 194 41.39 30.05 19.46
N LYS A 195 40.61 29.98 20.54
CA LYS A 195 40.44 28.70 21.24
C LYS A 195 39.65 27.72 20.37
N HIS A 196 39.82 26.43 20.66
CA HIS A 196 39.14 25.36 19.92
C HIS A 196 37.61 25.49 19.99
N ASP A 197 37.07 25.86 21.15
CA ASP A 197 35.62 26.01 21.35
C ASP A 197 35.08 27.25 20.60
N GLU A 198 35.78 28.38 20.66
CA GLU A 198 35.44 29.60 19.90
C GLU A 198 35.43 29.33 18.39
N THR A 199 36.37 28.52 17.89
CA THR A 199 36.42 28.12 16.48
C THR A 199 35.25 27.21 16.10
N ARG A 200 34.83 26.31 17.01
CA ARG A 200 33.68 25.43 16.79
C ARG A 200 32.38 26.23 16.74
N ASP A 201 32.22 27.22 17.62
CA ASP A 201 31.05 28.10 17.62
C ASP A 201 30.99 28.94 16.34
N LEU A 202 32.15 29.39 15.86
CA LEU A 202 32.29 30.11 14.60
C LEU A 202 31.96 29.22 13.38
N GLU A 203 32.42 27.96 13.35
CA GLU A 203 32.00 26.97 12.34
C GLU A 203 30.46 26.74 12.37
N ALA A 204 29.87 26.60 13.56
CA ALA A 204 28.43 26.42 13.71
C ALA A 204 27.63 27.65 13.23
N GLY A 205 28.11 28.86 13.51
CA GLY A 205 27.53 30.10 13.01
C GLY A 205 27.54 30.18 11.49
N ILE A 206 28.65 29.79 10.85
CA ILE A 206 28.75 29.72 9.39
C ILE A 206 27.76 28.69 8.82
N ILE A 207 27.68 27.49 9.41
CA ILE A 207 26.75 26.44 8.97
C ILE A 207 25.30 26.94 9.01
N LEU A 208 24.91 27.66 10.07
CA LEU A 208 23.59 28.27 10.19
C LEU A 208 23.35 29.37 9.15
N LYS A 209 24.31 30.27 8.93
CA LYS A 209 24.22 31.35 7.93
C LYS A 209 24.01 30.81 6.51
N PHE A 210 24.62 29.67 6.19
CA PHE A 210 24.45 29.00 4.89
C PHE A 210 23.27 28.01 4.84
N ARG A 211 22.46 27.90 5.90
CA ARG A 211 21.38 26.91 6.05
C ARG A 211 21.85 25.50 5.70
N ALA A 212 23.00 25.10 6.24
CA ALA A 212 23.64 23.82 5.98
C ALA A 212 23.50 22.89 7.20
N ASN A 213 23.59 21.58 6.98
CA ASN A 213 23.53 20.56 8.03
C ASN A 213 24.92 20.15 8.53
N ASN A 214 25.96 20.46 7.75
CA ASN A 214 27.35 20.18 8.09
C ASN A 214 28.29 21.16 7.37
N ARG A 215 29.55 21.19 7.82
CA ARG A 215 30.59 22.07 7.24
C ARG A 215 30.83 21.84 5.74
N PHE A 216 30.73 20.60 5.24
CA PHE A 216 30.92 20.31 3.82
C PHE A 216 29.82 20.94 2.95
N GLN A 217 28.57 20.90 3.42
CA GLN A 217 27.45 21.53 2.76
C GLN A 217 27.53 23.07 2.82
N ALA A 218 28.05 23.62 3.92
CA ALA A 218 28.31 25.06 4.02
C ALA A 218 29.38 25.52 3.02
N ILE A 219 30.50 24.79 2.92
CA ILE A 219 31.58 25.04 1.93
C ILE A 219 31.03 24.95 0.51
N ALA A 220 30.29 23.89 0.16
CA ALA A 220 29.74 23.70 -1.18
C ALA A 220 28.83 24.87 -1.60
N LYS A 221 27.95 25.33 -0.70
CA LYS A 221 27.10 26.50 -0.98
C LYS A 221 27.92 27.79 -1.14
N ALA A 222 28.94 27.98 -0.31
CA ALA A 222 29.81 29.15 -0.40
C ALA A 222 30.61 29.20 -1.72
N VAL A 223 31.08 28.05 -2.20
CA VAL A 223 31.75 27.92 -3.51
C VAL A 223 30.78 28.23 -4.66
N LEU A 224 29.57 27.67 -4.62
CA LEU A 224 28.54 27.93 -5.64
C LEU A 224 28.11 29.40 -5.70
N LEU A 225 28.14 30.09 -4.56
CA LEU A 225 27.86 31.53 -4.46
C LEU A 225 29.08 32.41 -4.81
N GLY A 226 30.23 31.81 -5.13
CA GLY A 226 31.46 32.55 -5.46
C GLY A 226 32.11 33.28 -4.28
N ILE A 227 31.74 32.91 -3.05
CA ILE A 227 32.22 33.56 -1.81
C ILE A 227 33.63 33.07 -1.45
N VAL A 228 33.94 31.80 -1.73
CA VAL A 228 35.26 31.18 -1.53
C VAL A 228 35.61 30.32 -2.75
N GLN A 229 36.91 30.17 -3.02
CA GLN A 229 37.42 29.27 -4.05
C GLN A 229 37.82 27.92 -3.42
N ALA A 230 37.56 26.83 -4.13
CA ALA A 230 37.95 25.48 -3.74
C ALA A 230 39.38 25.16 -4.21
#